data_AF-A0A134ARR7-F1
#
_entry.id   AF-A0A134ARR7-F1
#
_cell.length_a   1.000
_cell.length_b   1.000
_cell.length_c   1.000
_cell.angle_alpha   90.00
_cell.angle_beta   90.00
_cell.angle_gamma   90.00
#
_symmetry.space_group_name_H-M   'P 1'
#
loop_
_entity.id
_entity.type
_entity.pdbx_description
1 polymer ?
#
loop_
_entity_poly.entity_id
_entity_poly.type
_entity_poly.pdbx_seq_one_letter_code
_entity_poly.pdbx_strand_id
1 'polypeptide(L)'
;MDKEMLQPEEAKHSEPNKAFDNLARILRKNFGNPDWNGPFLGKVVKAPPNLEVQIDEKIILKADRIVVAFEKVAGYTREFEVEGNIEIDVTDSENTDSGGNTHNKIAAKGTYKASGTNKWTDELKVGDEVILNEFKNQKKFYLVDKAYYYNKAGG
;
A
#
# COMPACT_ATOMS: atom_id res chain seq x y z
N MET A 1 22.04 24.42 25.56
CA MET A 1 22.33 25.19 26.79
C MET A 1 21.08 25.11 27.63
N ASP A 2 21.03 24.10 28.51
CA ASP A 2 19.84 23.77 29.29
C ASP A 2 19.58 24.84 30.33
N LYS A 3 18.53 25.64 30.14
CA LYS A 3 18.07 26.57 31.18
C LYS A 3 17.19 25.78 32.15
N GLU A 4 17.68 25.64 33.38
CA GLU A 4 17.02 24.99 34.50
C GLU A 4 15.55 25.39 34.62
N MET A 5 14.70 24.40 34.89
CA MET A 5 13.28 24.62 35.16
C MET A 5 13.12 25.28 36.53
N LEU A 6 12.40 26.39 36.58
CA LEU A 6 12.01 27.05 37.83
C LEU A 6 11.19 26.08 38.68
N GLN A 7 11.54 25.95 39.96
CA GLN A 7 10.80 25.10 40.88
C GLN A 7 9.41 25.70 41.20
N PRO A 8 8.42 24.90 41.60
CA PRO A 8 7.04 25.36 41.79
C PRO A 8 6.87 26.56 42.74
N GLU A 9 7.76 26.68 43.74
CA GLU A 9 7.76 27.79 44.70
C GLU A 9 8.33 29.10 44.11
N GLU A 10 9.27 29.00 43.16
CA GLU A 10 9.88 30.16 42.48
C GLU A 10 8.94 30.76 41.41
N ALA A 11 8.05 29.93 40.86
CA ALA A 11 7.01 30.36 39.92
C ALA A 11 5.94 31.25 40.57
N LYS A 12 5.70 31.13 41.89
CA LYS A 12 4.71 31.94 42.64
C LYS A 12 5.07 33.42 42.71
N HIS A 13 6.35 33.78 42.54
CA HIS A 13 6.84 35.16 42.62
C HIS A 13 7.40 35.70 41.29
N SER A 14 7.26 34.96 40.18
CA SER A 14 7.72 35.42 38.88
C SER A 14 6.68 36.33 38.20
N GLU A 15 7.13 37.36 37.48
CA GLU A 15 6.24 38.23 36.71
C GLU A 15 5.26 37.41 35.85
N PRO A 16 3.96 37.78 35.80
CA PRO A 16 2.89 36.93 35.29
C PRO A 16 3.18 36.29 33.93
N ASN A 17 3.88 36.99 33.03
CA ASN A 17 4.26 36.47 31.72
C ASN A 17 5.14 35.21 31.78
N LYS A 18 6.06 35.09 32.74
CA LYS A 18 6.96 33.92 32.86
C LYS A 18 6.23 32.66 33.33
N ALA A 19 5.23 32.83 34.20
CA ALA A 19 4.39 31.73 34.66
C ALA A 19 3.50 31.20 33.53
N PHE A 20 2.89 32.09 32.74
CA PHE A 20 2.12 31.72 31.55
C PHE A 20 3.00 31.08 30.46
N ASP A 21 4.22 31.58 30.23
CA ASP A 21 5.17 30.96 29.29
C ASP A 21 5.63 29.57 29.73
N ASN A 22 5.85 29.37 31.03
CA ASN A 22 6.15 28.04 31.60
C ASN A 22 4.97 27.08 31.41
N LEU A 23 3.74 27.53 31.72
CA LEU A 23 2.54 26.73 31.53
C LEU A 23 2.35 26.37 30.05
N ALA A 24 2.49 27.33 29.14
CA ALA A 24 2.39 27.11 27.70
C ALA A 24 3.45 26.09 27.19
N ARG A 25 4.66 26.12 27.74
CA ARG A 25 5.73 25.16 27.41
C ARG A 25 5.42 23.76 27.90
N ILE A 26 4.90 23.61 29.12
CA ILE A 26 4.46 22.33 29.69
C ILE A 26 3.31 21.76 28.85
N LEU A 27 2.34 22.60 28.48
CA LEU A 27 1.21 22.19 27.68
C LEU A 27 1.64 21.74 26.27
N ARG A 28 2.55 22.46 25.61
CA ARG A 28 3.12 22.03 24.31
C ARG A 28 3.93 20.74 24.42
N LYS A 29 4.73 20.57 25.48
CA LYS A 29 5.55 19.37 25.67
C LYS A 29 4.69 18.11 25.91
N ASN A 30 3.60 18.26 26.66
CA ASN A 30 2.79 17.11 27.12
C ASN A 30 1.56 16.86 26.25
N PHE A 31 1.06 17.89 25.56
CA PHE A 31 -0.19 17.84 24.79
C PHE A 31 -0.05 18.44 23.38
N GLY A 32 1.17 18.81 22.96
CA GLY A 32 1.43 19.13 21.56
C GLY A 32 1.10 17.92 20.71
N ASN A 33 0.33 18.11 19.65
CA ASN A 33 0.18 17.06 18.65
C ASN A 33 1.58 16.80 18.06
N PRO A 34 2.03 15.54 17.94
CA PRO A 34 3.22 15.25 17.17
C PRO A 34 3.03 15.81 15.76
N ASP A 35 4.07 16.47 15.25
CA ASP A 35 4.09 16.93 13.87
C ASP A 35 3.82 15.72 12.97
N TRP A 36 2.70 15.75 12.25
CA TRP A 36 2.38 14.71 11.28
C TRP A 36 3.34 14.88 10.12
N ASN A 37 4.27 13.93 9.97
CA ASN A 37 5.33 14.02 8.96
C ASN A 37 4.82 13.78 7.52
N GLY A 38 3.52 13.53 7.36
CA GLY A 38 2.94 13.14 6.08
C GLY A 38 3.45 11.78 5.62
N PRO A 39 3.19 11.41 4.35
CA PRO A 39 3.70 10.19 3.79
C PRO A 39 5.21 10.28 3.57
N PHE A 40 5.91 9.19 3.84
CA PHE A 40 7.35 9.05 3.61
C PHE A 40 7.67 7.70 2.97
N LEU A 41 8.92 7.54 2.54
CA LEU A 41 9.36 6.36 1.82
C LEU A 41 10.11 5.40 2.74
N GLY A 42 9.96 4.11 2.48
CA GLY A 42 10.74 3.05 3.11
C GLY A 42 11.13 1.99 2.11
N LYS A 43 12.14 1.20 2.45
CA LYS A 43 12.65 0.12 1.62
C LYS A 43 12.37 -1.23 2.26
N VAL A 44 11.76 -2.15 1.52
CA VAL A 44 11.51 -3.52 1.98
C VAL A 44 12.84 -4.25 2.13
N VAL A 45 13.18 -4.69 3.34
CA VAL A 45 14.38 -5.48 3.64
C VAL A 45 14.06 -6.96 3.86
N LYS A 46 12.82 -7.30 4.21
CA LYS A 46 12.26 -8.65 4.15
C LYS A 46 10.85 -8.62 3.59
N ALA A 47 10.57 -9.52 2.65
CA ALA A 47 9.24 -9.68 2.06
C ALA A 47 8.25 -10.35 3.04
N PRO A 48 6.92 -10.23 2.80
CA PRO A 48 5.91 -11.01 3.50
C PRO A 48 6.21 -12.53 3.44
N PRO A 49 5.79 -13.32 4.46
CA PRO A 49 4.97 -12.91 5.61
C PRO A 49 5.74 -12.19 6.72
N ASN A 50 7.07 -12.25 6.71
CA ASN A 50 7.94 -11.64 7.73
C ASN A 50 8.38 -10.24 7.30
N LEU A 51 7.41 -9.39 6.96
CA LEU A 51 7.66 -8.07 6.40
C LEU A 51 8.53 -7.21 7.34
N GLU A 52 9.62 -6.68 6.79
CA GLU A 52 10.45 -5.66 7.44
C GLU A 52 10.71 -4.53 6.45
N VAL A 53 10.54 -3.28 6.90
CA VAL A 53 10.74 -2.08 6.08
C VAL A 53 11.69 -1.14 6.80
N GLN A 54 12.79 -0.80 6.13
CA GLN A 54 13.75 0.19 6.60
C GLN A 54 13.27 1.59 6.22
N ILE A 55 13.23 2.50 7.19
CA ILE A 55 12.77 3.88 6.98
C ILE A 55 13.89 4.91 7.26
N ASP A 56 14.98 4.46 7.88
CA ASP A 56 16.20 5.21 8.15
C ASP A 56 17.36 4.22 8.34
N GLU A 57 18.61 4.67 8.38
CA GLU A 57 19.81 3.84 8.54
C GLU A 57 19.74 2.88 9.74
N LYS A 58 19.08 3.31 10.82
CA LYS A 58 18.98 2.57 12.08
C LYS A 58 17.57 2.10 12.42
N ILE A 59 16.56 2.46 11.63
CA ILE A 59 15.16 2.22 11.96
C ILE A 59 14.56 1.21 10.98
N ILE A 60 14.24 0.02 11.50
CA ILE A 60 13.57 -1.06 10.78
C ILE A 60 12.22 -1.31 11.46
N LEU A 61 11.15 -1.14 10.69
CA LEU A 61 9.80 -1.50 11.08
C LEU A 61 9.59 -3.00 10.85
N LYS A 62 9.08 -3.70 11.86
CA LYS A 62 8.70 -5.11 11.79
C LYS A 62 7.19 -5.24 11.50
N ALA A 63 6.77 -6.41 11.03
CA ALA A 63 5.39 -6.70 10.63
C ALA A 63 4.33 -6.32 11.70
N ASP A 64 4.61 -6.45 12.99
CA ASP A 64 3.70 -6.09 14.09
C ASP A 64 3.37 -4.58 14.16
N ARG A 65 4.24 -3.76 13.55
CA ARG A 65 4.08 -2.30 13.46
C ARG A 65 3.54 -1.84 12.12
N ILE A 66 3.34 -2.73 11.15
CA ILE A 66 2.91 -2.39 9.79
C ILE A 66 1.49 -2.91 9.58
N VAL A 67 0.60 -2.01 9.17
CA VAL A 67 -0.73 -2.35 8.64
C VAL A 67 -0.63 -2.26 7.13
N VAL A 68 -0.88 -3.36 6.45
CA VAL A 68 -0.87 -3.45 4.98
C VAL A 68 -2.19 -4.03 4.49
N ALA A 69 -2.60 -3.64 3.30
CA ALA A 69 -3.76 -4.23 2.66
C ALA A 69 -3.58 -5.74 2.46
N PHE A 70 -4.62 -6.51 2.73
CA PHE A 70 -4.53 -7.98 2.83
C PHE A 70 -4.08 -8.62 1.52
N GLU A 71 -4.37 -8.00 0.38
CA GLU A 71 -3.95 -8.48 -0.93
C GLU A 71 -2.44 -8.44 -1.19
N LYS A 72 -1.69 -7.70 -0.37
CA LYS A 72 -0.22 -7.63 -0.45
C LYS A 72 0.45 -8.68 0.44
N VAL A 73 -0.33 -9.49 1.16
CA VAL A 73 0.17 -10.60 1.98
C VAL A 73 0.51 -11.79 1.08
N ALA A 74 1.62 -12.45 1.38
CA ALA A 74 2.07 -13.61 0.60
C ALA A 74 1.00 -14.70 0.52
N GLY A 75 0.74 -15.17 -0.70
CA GLY A 75 -0.22 -16.26 -0.96
C GLY A 75 -1.68 -15.83 -1.05
N TYR A 76 -1.97 -14.53 -1.12
CA TYR A 76 -3.33 -14.04 -1.31
C TYR A 76 -3.93 -14.48 -2.67
N THR A 77 -5.18 -14.95 -2.61
CA THR A 77 -5.97 -15.34 -3.79
C THR A 77 -7.30 -14.59 -3.83
N ARG A 78 -7.80 -14.30 -5.04
CA ARG A 78 -9.17 -13.77 -5.26
C ARG A 78 -9.96 -14.73 -6.12
N GLU A 79 -11.20 -14.98 -5.74
CA GLU A 79 -12.16 -15.65 -6.61
C GLU A 79 -12.55 -14.74 -7.77
N PHE A 80 -12.78 -15.34 -8.93
CA PHE A 80 -13.34 -14.65 -10.08
C PHE A 80 -14.49 -15.47 -10.66
N GLU A 81 -15.44 -14.75 -11.26
CA GLU A 81 -16.52 -15.31 -12.07
C GLU A 81 -16.61 -14.50 -13.37
N VAL A 82 -16.68 -15.20 -14.50
CA VAL A 82 -16.85 -14.63 -15.82
C VAL A 82 -18.05 -15.29 -16.47
N GLU A 83 -19.03 -14.47 -16.86
CA GLU A 83 -20.18 -14.87 -17.66
C GLU A 83 -20.20 -14.06 -18.95
N GLY A 84 -20.43 -14.74 -20.07
CA GLY A 84 -20.50 -14.10 -21.37
C GLY A 84 -21.14 -14.98 -22.41
N ASN A 85 -21.39 -14.41 -23.59
CA ASN A 85 -21.82 -15.15 -24.76
C ASN A 85 -20.61 -15.43 -25.63
N ILE A 86 -20.46 -16.67 -26.07
CA ILE A 86 -19.48 -17.05 -27.09
C ILE A 86 -20.22 -17.22 -28.41
N GLU A 87 -19.71 -16.54 -29.44
CA GLU A 87 -20.09 -16.75 -30.84
C GLU A 87 -18.87 -17.36 -31.55
N ILE A 88 -19.05 -18.54 -32.12
CA ILE A 88 -18.03 -19.21 -32.92
C ILE A 88 -18.49 -19.19 -34.37
N ASP A 89 -17.78 -18.41 -35.19
CA ASP A 89 -17.94 -18.38 -36.63
C ASP A 89 -16.84 -19.23 -37.28
N VAL A 90 -17.20 -20.43 -37.74
CA VAL A 90 -16.29 -21.26 -38.53
C VAL A 90 -16.43 -20.84 -39.98
N THR A 91 -15.40 -20.16 -40.49
CA THR A 91 -15.27 -19.88 -41.92
C THR A 91 -14.31 -20.90 -42.51
N ASP A 92 -14.84 -21.89 -43.21
CA ASP A 92 -14.03 -22.76 -44.05
C ASP A 92 -13.61 -21.96 -45.30
N SER A 93 -12.29 -21.83 -45.51
CA SER A 93 -11.74 -21.17 -46.70
C SER A 93 -11.95 -22.00 -47.98
N GLU A 94 -12.09 -23.31 -47.82
CA GLU A 94 -12.34 -24.27 -48.89
C GLU A 94 -13.65 -24.97 -48.57
N ASN A 95 -14.74 -24.23 -48.65
CA ASN A 95 -16.10 -24.69 -48.34
C ASN A 95 -16.61 -25.73 -49.36
N THR A 96 -15.73 -26.56 -49.92
CA THR A 96 -15.96 -27.56 -50.97
C THR A 96 -15.29 -28.86 -50.55
N ASP A 97 -16.07 -29.94 -50.40
CA ASP A 97 -15.50 -31.26 -50.15
C ASP A 97 -14.79 -31.83 -51.39
N SER A 98 -14.13 -32.98 -51.23
CA SER A 98 -13.48 -33.71 -52.33
C SER A 98 -14.46 -34.22 -53.40
N GLY A 99 -15.77 -34.15 -53.15
CA GLY A 99 -16.85 -34.45 -54.09
C GLY A 99 -17.42 -33.21 -54.81
N GLY A 100 -16.97 -32.00 -54.48
CA GLY A 100 -17.43 -30.75 -55.08
C GLY A 100 -18.67 -30.14 -54.43
N ASN A 101 -19.15 -30.64 -53.28
CA ASN A 101 -20.30 -30.08 -52.59
C ASN A 101 -19.91 -28.85 -51.77
N THR A 102 -20.69 -27.78 -51.87
CA THR A 102 -20.51 -26.60 -51.02
C THR A 102 -21.25 -26.76 -49.69
N HIS A 103 -20.57 -26.61 -48.55
CA HIS A 103 -21.23 -26.66 -47.23
C HIS A 103 -21.77 -25.28 -46.79
N ASN A 104 -22.69 -25.24 -45.83
CA ASN A 104 -23.13 -23.98 -45.24
C ASN A 104 -22.16 -23.56 -44.12
N LYS A 105 -22.00 -22.25 -43.90
CA LYS A 105 -21.28 -21.76 -42.72
C LYS A 105 -21.87 -22.37 -41.45
N ILE A 106 -21.01 -22.96 -40.62
CA ILE A 106 -21.40 -23.42 -39.29
C ILE A 106 -21.22 -22.24 -38.35
N ALA A 107 -22.34 -21.73 -37.82
CA ALA A 107 -22.36 -20.75 -36.75
C ALA A 107 -22.88 -21.41 -35.47
N ALA A 108 -22.15 -21.27 -34.37
CA ALA A 108 -22.56 -21.75 -33.06
C ALA A 108 -22.62 -20.60 -32.05
N LYS A 109 -23.67 -20.58 -31.22
CA LYS A 109 -23.86 -19.62 -30.14
C LYS A 109 -24.08 -20.36 -28.83
N GLY A 110 -23.42 -19.92 -27.78
CA GLY A 110 -23.56 -20.52 -26.46
C GLY A 110 -23.29 -19.53 -25.34
N THR A 111 -23.75 -19.88 -24.14
CA THR A 111 -23.38 -19.18 -22.92
C THR A 111 -22.10 -19.80 -22.35
N TYR A 112 -21.19 -18.95 -21.91
CA TYR A 112 -19.97 -19.33 -21.22
C TYR A 112 -20.05 -18.84 -19.78
N LYS A 113 -19.78 -19.77 -18.86
CA LYS A 113 -19.57 -19.48 -17.45
C LYS A 113 -18.25 -20.11 -17.05
N ALA A 114 -17.38 -19.33 -16.45
CA ALA A 114 -16.18 -19.81 -15.80
C ALA A 114 -15.98 -19.15 -14.45
N SER A 115 -15.51 -19.93 -13.49
CA SER A 115 -15.10 -19.45 -12.18
C SER A 115 -13.77 -20.08 -11.80
N GLY A 116 -13.05 -19.42 -10.91
CA GLY A 116 -11.75 -19.89 -10.46
C GLY A 116 -11.11 -18.96 -9.45
N THR A 117 -9.81 -19.16 -9.22
CA THR A 117 -9.02 -18.31 -8.33
C THR A 117 -7.84 -17.70 -9.06
N ASN A 118 -7.66 -16.40 -8.91
CA ASN A 118 -6.48 -15.68 -9.37
C ASN A 118 -5.49 -15.58 -8.22
N LYS A 119 -4.27 -16.06 -8.46
CA LYS A 119 -3.11 -15.83 -7.58
C LYS A 119 -2.36 -14.61 -8.07
N TRP A 120 -2.18 -13.64 -7.19
CA TRP A 120 -1.46 -12.41 -7.48
C TRP A 120 0.05 -12.61 -7.29
N THR A 121 0.87 -12.05 -8.19
CA THR A 121 2.34 -12.18 -8.18
C THR A 121 3.05 -10.85 -7.95
N ASP A 122 2.28 -9.78 -7.72
CA ASP A 122 2.73 -8.41 -7.46
C ASP A 122 3.08 -8.16 -5.98
N GLU A 123 3.27 -9.24 -5.21
CA GLU A 123 3.72 -9.24 -3.81
C GLU A 123 4.94 -8.32 -3.59
N LEU A 124 5.06 -7.77 -2.38
CA LEU A 124 6.22 -6.96 -1.97
C LEU A 124 7.49 -7.82 -1.98
N LYS A 125 8.54 -7.32 -2.62
CA LYS A 125 9.84 -7.98 -2.74
C LYS A 125 10.91 -7.20 -2.01
N VAL A 126 11.99 -7.87 -1.62
CA VAL A 126 13.16 -7.20 -1.06
C VAL A 126 13.70 -6.18 -2.07
N GLY A 127 13.93 -4.96 -1.62
CA GLY A 127 14.38 -3.85 -2.43
C GLY A 127 13.26 -2.94 -2.96
N ASP A 128 11.99 -3.36 -2.91
CA ASP A 128 10.87 -2.51 -3.27
C ASP A 128 10.85 -1.27 -2.36
N GLU A 129 10.63 -0.11 -2.95
CA GLU A 129 10.35 1.11 -2.22
C GLU A 129 8.84 1.25 -2.02
N VAL A 130 8.43 1.66 -0.82
CA VAL A 130 7.02 1.71 -0.41
C VAL A 130 6.69 3.04 0.24
N ILE A 131 5.45 3.48 0.04
CA ILE A 131 4.90 4.69 0.67
C ILE A 131 4.30 4.28 2.02
N LEU A 132 4.78 4.91 3.08
CA LEU A 132 4.35 4.68 4.45
C LEU A 132 3.69 5.93 5.03
N ASN A 133 2.73 5.72 5.93
CA ASN A 133 2.10 6.79 6.69
C ASN A 133 2.05 6.41 8.17
N GLU A 134 2.50 7.31 9.05
CA GLU A 134 2.47 7.06 10.49
C GLU A 134 1.06 7.22 11.06
N PHE A 135 0.71 6.41 12.07
CA PHE A 135 -0.44 6.72 12.93
C PHE A 135 -0.12 7.93 13.81
N LYS A 136 -1.14 8.68 14.25
CA LYS A 136 -1.02 9.85 15.15
C LYS A 136 -0.21 9.61 16.44
N ASN A 137 0.08 8.37 16.80
CA ASN A 137 0.85 7.99 18.00
C ASN A 137 2.16 7.25 17.70
N GLN A 138 2.59 7.17 16.43
CA GLN A 138 3.86 6.57 15.97
C GLN A 138 4.09 5.10 16.36
N LYS A 139 3.04 4.38 16.79
CA LYS A 139 3.15 2.97 17.18
C LYS A 139 2.95 2.01 16.01
N LYS A 140 2.21 2.45 14.99
CA LYS A 140 1.90 1.69 13.78
C LYS A 140 2.06 2.56 12.55
N PHE A 141 2.22 1.91 11.40
CA PHE A 141 2.41 2.53 10.10
C PHE A 141 1.51 1.85 9.07
N TYR A 142 0.84 2.63 8.24
CA TYR A 142 0.15 2.14 7.06
C TYR A 142 1.14 2.03 5.91
N LEU A 143 1.29 0.83 5.34
CA LEU A 143 1.91 0.66 4.02
C LEU A 143 0.81 0.89 2.99
N VAL A 144 0.93 1.99 2.24
CA VAL A 144 -0.07 2.42 1.26
C VAL A 144 0.06 1.59 -0.02
N ASP A 145 1.21 1.70 -0.70
CA ASP A 145 1.57 0.83 -1.83
C ASP A 145 3.08 0.96 -2.16
N LYS A 146 3.55 0.25 -3.19
CA LYS A 146 4.87 0.45 -3.80
C LYS A 146 4.97 1.85 -4.39
N ALA A 147 6.09 2.52 -4.14
CA ALA A 147 6.41 3.77 -4.79
C ALA A 147 6.81 3.51 -6.25
N TYR A 148 6.32 4.35 -7.16
CA TYR A 148 6.72 4.36 -8.56
C TYR A 148 7.14 5.76 -8.95
N TYR A 149 8.33 5.86 -9.55
CA TYR A 149 8.83 7.09 -10.11
C TYR A 149 8.58 7.09 -11.60
N TYR A 150 7.80 8.06 -12.08
CA TYR A 150 7.79 8.39 -13.49
C TYR A 150 9.17 8.91 -13.85
N ASN A 151 10.00 8.06 -14.43
CA ASN A 151 11.12 8.55 -15.21
C ASN A 151 10.51 9.36 -16.35
N LYS A 152 11.01 10.58 -16.62
CA LYS A 152 10.71 11.26 -17.88
C LYS A 152 10.94 10.23 -18.99
N ALA A 153 9.89 9.93 -19.75
CA ALA A 153 10.11 9.34 -21.06
C ALA A 153 11.07 10.27 -21.82
N GLY A 154 12.24 9.77 -22.19
CA GLY A 154 13.15 10.48 -23.11
C GLY A 154 14.62 10.46 -22.68
N GLY A 155 15.38 9.61 -23.37
CA GLY A 155 16.85 9.51 -23.37
C GLY A 155 17.26 8.33 -24.22
#